data_AF-A0A7V2LJ17-F1
#
_entry.id   AF-A0A7V2LJ17-F1
#
_cell.length_a   1.000
_cell.length_b   1.000
_cell.length_c   1.000
_cell.angle_alpha   90.00
_cell.angle_beta   90.00
_cell.angle_gamma   90.00
#
_symmetry.space_group_name_H-M   'P 1'
#
loop_
_entity.id
_entity.type
_entity.pdbx_description
1 polymer ?
#
loop_
_entity_poly.entity_id
_entity_poly.type
_entity_poly.pdbx_seq_one_letter_code
_entity_poly.pdbx_strand_id
1 'polypeptide(L)'
;MAFGQHWEWRGFGRISAELRARIEALDPLFASDRSLIDTYLWTPHSSVNIKLRLGDLKFKRLIESDGDLECWLEDADEIYPFPLASDVVERLGRALAVKLPGDQKTTVGRSELAALLQNAHPPAQIFLVEKHRRLFSLLLDEDDPAIIELTEIIRPERITTVAVEHAEIAVVRRVLAILELPSEALRPLNYLRALSVWARGERLAQKRMEFGQNHP
;
A
#
# COMPACT_ATOMS: atom_id res chain seq x y z
N MET A 1 -4.76 11.80 -3.98
CA MET A 1 -5.20 10.48 -3.50
C MET A 1 -6.69 10.49 -3.72
N ALA A 2 -7.22 9.46 -4.37
CA ALA A 2 -8.66 9.29 -4.42
C ALA A 2 -9.14 8.99 -2.99
N PHE A 3 -9.92 9.90 -2.41
CA PHE A 3 -10.76 9.55 -1.28
C PHE A 3 -11.94 8.74 -1.79
N GLY A 4 -12.47 7.86 -0.96
CA GLY A 4 -13.56 6.97 -1.32
C GLY A 4 -13.08 5.61 -1.83
N GLN A 5 -14.00 4.91 -2.47
CA GLN A 5 -13.81 3.55 -2.96
C GLN A 5 -13.13 3.57 -4.33
N HIS A 6 -12.11 2.74 -4.51
CA HIS A 6 -11.42 2.57 -5.79
C HIS A 6 -10.84 1.16 -5.93
N TRP A 7 -10.82 0.66 -7.15
CA TRP A 7 -10.08 -0.54 -7.53
C TRP A 7 -8.61 -0.20 -7.76
N GLU A 8 -7.74 -1.07 -7.28
CA GLU A 8 -6.28 -0.98 -7.42
C GLU A 8 -5.74 -2.32 -7.94
N TRP A 9 -4.92 -2.27 -8.98
CA TRP A 9 -3.93 -3.32 -9.22
C TRP A 9 -2.56 -2.80 -8.81
N ARG A 10 -1.74 -3.62 -8.15
CA ARG A 10 -0.37 -3.25 -7.79
C ARG A 10 0.61 -4.38 -8.03
N GLY A 11 1.70 -4.07 -8.73
CA GLY A 11 2.83 -4.97 -8.97
C GLY A 11 4.10 -4.50 -8.29
N PHE A 12 4.89 -5.44 -7.77
CA PHE A 12 6.22 -5.22 -7.20
C PHE A 12 7.29 -5.93 -8.02
N GLY A 13 8.39 -5.26 -8.34
CA GLY A 13 9.48 -5.88 -9.09
C GLY A 13 10.45 -4.89 -9.73
N ARG A 14 11.10 -5.35 -10.81
CA ARG A 14 11.91 -4.49 -11.68
C ARG A 14 11.14 -4.27 -12.96
N ILE A 15 11.04 -3.02 -13.41
CA ILE A 15 10.42 -2.70 -14.70
C ILE A 15 11.49 -2.53 -15.77
N SER A 16 11.15 -2.85 -17.01
CA SER A 16 12.02 -2.58 -18.15
C SER A 16 12.10 -1.08 -18.44
N ALA A 17 13.10 -0.66 -19.23
CA ALA A 17 13.24 0.73 -19.65
C ALA A 17 12.05 1.17 -20.52
N GLU A 18 11.51 0.26 -21.33
CA GLU A 18 10.37 0.50 -22.21
C GLU A 18 9.09 0.74 -21.42
N LEU A 19 8.77 -0.13 -20.44
CA LEU A 19 7.61 0.07 -19.58
C LEU A 19 7.72 1.38 -18.78
N ARG A 20 8.91 1.69 -18.26
CA ARG A 20 9.16 2.97 -17.59
C ARG A 20 8.89 4.15 -18.52
N ALA A 21 9.44 4.12 -19.73
CA ALA A 21 9.26 5.20 -20.70
C ALA A 21 7.79 5.37 -21.09
N ARG A 22 7.01 4.28 -21.23
CA ARG A 22 5.56 4.35 -21.48
C ARG A 22 4.82 5.05 -20.35
N ILE A 23 5.11 4.71 -19.09
CA ILE A 23 4.47 5.33 -17.92
C ILE A 23 4.89 6.81 -17.79
N GLU A 24 6.17 7.12 -17.97
CA GLU A 24 6.71 8.48 -17.83
C GLU A 24 6.28 9.40 -18.99
N ALA A 25 5.79 8.86 -20.10
CA ALA A 25 5.19 9.62 -21.21
C ALA A 25 3.72 10.03 -20.95
N LEU A 26 3.09 9.52 -19.89
CA LEU A 26 1.74 9.93 -19.48
C LEU A 26 1.75 11.31 -18.82
N ASP A 27 0.58 11.92 -18.71
CA ASP A 27 0.44 13.23 -18.07
C ASP A 27 0.73 13.13 -16.56
N PRO A 28 1.71 13.88 -16.03
CA PRO A 28 2.01 13.85 -14.61
C PRO A 28 0.94 14.59 -13.81
N LEU A 29 0.42 13.95 -12.76
CA LEU A 29 -0.59 14.56 -11.87
C LEU A 29 -0.01 15.64 -10.94
N PHE A 30 1.31 15.63 -10.74
CA PHE A 30 2.02 16.64 -9.96
C PHE A 30 3.31 17.06 -10.66
N ALA A 31 3.70 18.32 -10.47
CA ALA A 31 4.91 18.89 -11.07
C ALA A 31 6.22 18.28 -10.56
N SER A 32 6.22 17.61 -9.40
CA SER A 32 7.42 17.03 -8.81
C SER A 32 7.20 15.70 -8.11
N ASP A 33 8.25 14.90 -8.13
CA ASP A 33 8.38 13.65 -7.39
C ASP A 33 8.25 13.90 -5.89
N ARG A 34 7.60 12.96 -5.20
CA ARG A 34 7.44 13.03 -3.75
C ARG A 34 8.29 11.98 -3.07
N SER A 35 9.32 12.43 -2.36
CA SER A 35 10.02 11.63 -1.36
C SER A 35 9.13 11.49 -0.13
N LEU A 36 8.79 10.26 0.23
CA LEU A 36 7.87 9.96 1.30
C LEU A 36 8.47 8.88 2.21
N ILE A 37 8.18 9.02 3.49
CA ILE A 37 8.42 7.99 4.50
C ILE A 37 7.08 7.60 5.09
N ASP A 38 6.71 6.34 4.86
CA ASP A 38 5.57 5.71 5.50
C ASP A 38 6.07 4.84 6.65
N THR A 39 5.40 4.89 7.80
CA THR A 39 5.60 3.92 8.87
C THR A 39 4.40 2.99 8.91
N TYR A 40 4.53 1.79 8.35
CA TYR A 40 3.46 0.79 8.37
C TYR A 40 3.42 0.09 9.72
N LEU A 41 2.20 -0.13 10.22
CA LEU A 41 1.93 -0.91 11.41
C LEU A 41 1.30 -2.23 10.95
N TRP A 42 1.88 -3.36 11.35
CA TRP A 42 1.50 -4.64 10.77
C TRP A 42 1.55 -5.80 11.76
N THR A 43 0.61 -6.72 11.59
CA THR A 43 0.62 -8.07 12.17
C THR A 43 0.19 -9.08 11.11
N PRO A 44 0.48 -10.39 11.29
CA PRO A 44 0.01 -11.44 10.39
C PRO A 44 -1.50 -11.49 10.18
N HIS A 45 -2.28 -10.96 11.13
CA HIS A 45 -3.73 -10.99 11.14
C HIS A 45 -4.36 -9.61 10.85
N SER A 46 -3.55 -8.62 10.48
CA SER A 46 -4.06 -7.29 10.12
C SER A 46 -4.94 -7.38 8.87
N SER A 47 -6.19 -6.93 8.99
CA SER A 47 -7.14 -6.86 7.88
C SER A 47 -7.20 -5.47 7.23
N VAL A 48 -6.49 -4.50 7.79
CA VAL A 48 -6.46 -3.11 7.36
C VAL A 48 -5.03 -2.69 7.08
N ASN A 49 -4.81 -1.94 6.01
CA ASN A 49 -3.52 -1.32 5.74
C ASN A 49 -3.40 -0.03 6.57
N ILE A 50 -2.57 -0.09 7.61
CA ILE A 50 -2.40 0.99 8.58
C ILE A 50 -1.01 1.58 8.46
N LYS A 51 -0.93 2.91 8.33
CA LYS A 51 0.35 3.61 8.23
C LYS A 51 0.30 4.99 8.87
N LEU A 52 1.47 5.42 9.36
CA LEU A 52 1.73 6.82 9.67
C LEU A 52 2.31 7.50 8.43
N ARG A 53 1.77 8.65 8.05
CA ARG A 53 2.29 9.47 6.95
C ARG A 53 2.13 10.95 7.30
N LEU A 54 3.19 11.73 7.11
CA LEU A 54 3.22 13.17 7.39
C LEU A 54 2.78 13.56 8.82
N GLY A 55 2.86 12.62 9.77
CA GLY A 55 2.47 12.83 11.16
C GLY A 55 1.16 12.14 11.54
N ASP A 56 0.28 11.83 10.60
CA ASP A 56 -1.06 11.30 10.88
C ASP A 56 -1.14 9.78 10.74
N LEU A 57 -2.03 9.15 11.51
CA LEU A 57 -2.39 7.74 11.40
C LEU A 57 -3.52 7.58 10.37
N LYS A 58 -3.30 6.76 9.35
CA LYS A 58 -4.28 6.51 8.29
C LYS A 58 -4.62 5.03 8.18
N PHE A 59 -5.91 4.74 8.04
CA PHE A 59 -6.41 3.40 7.72
C PHE A 59 -6.81 3.36 6.24
N LYS A 60 -6.51 2.23 5.57
CA LYS A 60 -6.97 1.91 4.21
C LYS A 60 -7.55 0.50 4.25
N ARG A 61 -8.84 0.36 3.96
CA ARG A 61 -9.61 -0.87 4.18
C ARG A 61 -9.82 -1.62 2.88
N LEU A 62 -9.53 -2.92 2.88
CA LEU A 62 -9.88 -3.79 1.76
C LEU A 62 -11.36 -4.11 1.86
N ILE A 63 -12.13 -3.79 0.82
CA ILE A 63 -13.56 -4.05 0.74
C ILE A 63 -13.79 -5.41 0.07
N GLU A 64 -13.15 -5.62 -1.08
CA GLU A 64 -13.28 -6.86 -1.85
C GLU A 64 -12.07 -7.06 -2.79
N SER A 65 -12.02 -8.20 -3.47
CA SER A 65 -10.96 -8.55 -4.41
C SER A 65 -11.51 -9.38 -5.56
N ASP A 66 -10.95 -9.18 -6.75
CA ASP A 66 -11.25 -9.94 -7.98
C ASP A 66 -9.91 -10.31 -8.66
N GLY A 67 -9.43 -11.52 -8.37
CA GLY A 67 -8.10 -11.96 -8.76
C GLY A 67 -7.01 -11.11 -8.10
N ASP A 68 -6.20 -10.43 -8.91
CA ASP A 68 -5.12 -9.53 -8.48
C ASP A 68 -5.58 -8.07 -8.31
N LEU A 69 -6.87 -7.79 -8.53
CA LEU A 69 -7.47 -6.47 -8.36
C LEU A 69 -8.13 -6.39 -6.99
N GLU A 70 -7.95 -5.26 -6.31
CA GLU A 70 -8.42 -5.05 -4.95
C GLU A 70 -9.20 -3.75 -4.85
N CYS A 71 -10.39 -3.82 -4.27
CA CYS A 71 -11.19 -2.64 -4.03
C CYS A 71 -10.91 -2.10 -2.63
N TRP A 72 -10.38 -0.89 -2.56
CA TRP A 72 -9.99 -0.24 -1.31
C TRP A 72 -10.89 0.94 -0.99
N LEU A 73 -11.13 1.16 0.29
CA LEU A 73 -11.74 2.37 0.82
C LEU A 73 -10.68 3.21 1.55
N GLU A 74 -10.49 4.44 1.07
CA GLU A 74 -9.72 5.49 1.76
C GLU A 74 -10.68 6.58 2.25
N ASP A 75 -11.11 6.47 3.50
CA ASP A 75 -11.99 7.44 4.14
C ASP A 75 -11.18 8.61 4.74
N ALA A 76 -11.66 9.83 4.56
CA ALA A 76 -11.07 11.01 5.16
C ALA A 76 -11.25 11.02 6.69
N ASP A 77 -12.35 10.44 7.18
CA ASP A 77 -12.64 10.31 8.62
C ASP A 77 -11.77 9.25 9.30
N GLU A 78 -11.03 8.45 8.52
CA GLU A 78 -10.02 7.52 9.02
C GLU A 78 -8.58 8.03 8.88
N ILE A 79 -8.42 9.35 8.86
CA ILE A 79 -7.14 10.05 9.03
C ILE A 79 -7.15 10.72 10.41
N TYR A 80 -6.35 10.18 11.31
CA TYR A 80 -6.32 10.60 12.71
C TYR A 80 -5.03 11.38 13.00
N PRO A 81 -5.12 12.70 13.27
CA PRO A 81 -3.98 13.47 13.75
C PRO A 81 -3.63 13.07 15.19
N PHE A 82 -2.40 13.31 15.60
CA PHE A 82 -1.99 13.11 16.99
C PHE A 82 -2.30 14.34 17.86
N PRO A 83 -2.58 14.14 19.16
CA PRO A 83 -2.62 12.84 19.86
C PRO A 83 -3.91 12.04 19.56
N LEU A 84 -3.80 10.71 19.55
CA LEU A 84 -4.93 9.83 19.24
C LEU A 84 -5.89 9.74 20.42
N ALA A 85 -7.20 9.84 20.17
CA ALA A 85 -8.23 9.54 21.16
C ALA A 85 -8.24 8.04 21.53
N SER A 86 -8.70 7.72 22.73
CA SER A 86 -8.74 6.33 23.23
C SER A 86 -9.53 5.39 22.32
N ASP A 87 -10.66 5.84 21.74
CA ASP A 87 -11.47 5.02 20.84
C ASP A 87 -10.74 4.70 19.53
N VAL A 88 -9.92 5.63 19.02
CA VAL A 88 -9.05 5.42 17.86
C VAL A 88 -7.96 4.39 18.19
N VAL A 89 -7.37 4.46 19.38
CA VAL A 89 -6.37 3.48 19.85
C VAL A 89 -6.97 2.09 19.97
N GLU A 90 -8.21 1.97 20.47
CA GLU A 90 -8.93 0.70 20.49
C GLU A 90 -9.23 0.17 19.08
N ARG A 91 -9.67 1.04 18.15
CA ARG A 91 -9.88 0.68 16.75
C ARG A 91 -8.59 0.18 16.11
N LEU A 92 -7.46 0.82 16.41
CA LEU A 92 -6.14 0.40 15.96
C LEU A 92 -5.78 -1.00 16.49
N GLY A 93 -5.99 -1.25 17.79
CA GLY A 93 -5.78 -2.57 18.39
C GLY A 93 -6.61 -3.66 17.68
N ARG A 94 -7.90 -3.39 17.43
CA ARG A 94 -8.78 -4.31 16.68
C ARG A 94 -8.31 -4.53 15.24
N ALA A 95 -7.94 -3.46 14.53
CA ALA A 95 -7.53 -3.54 13.13
C ALA A 95 -6.19 -4.28 12.94
N LEU A 96 -5.29 -4.17 13.92
CA LEU A 96 -4.05 -4.94 14.00
C LEU A 96 -4.24 -6.34 14.62
N ALA A 97 -5.45 -6.67 15.09
CA ALA A 97 -5.73 -7.90 15.83
C ALA A 97 -4.75 -8.13 17.01
N VAL A 98 -4.47 -7.07 17.78
CA VAL A 98 -3.61 -7.11 18.97
C VAL A 98 -4.36 -6.68 20.22
N LYS A 99 -3.96 -7.24 21.36
CA LYS A 99 -4.33 -6.72 22.67
C LYS A 99 -3.30 -5.68 23.10
N LEU A 100 -3.74 -4.43 23.25
CA LEU A 100 -2.91 -3.35 23.80
C LEU A 100 -2.82 -3.47 25.33
N PRO A 101 -1.68 -3.12 25.95
CA PRO A 101 -1.49 -3.21 27.40
C PRO A 101 -2.20 -2.08 28.15
N GLY A 102 -2.79 -2.43 29.31
CA GLY A 102 -3.36 -1.49 30.28
C GLY A 102 -4.64 -0.79 29.82
N ASP A 103 -5.22 0.00 30.74
CA ASP A 103 -6.25 0.97 30.40
C ASP A 103 -5.61 2.09 29.59
N GLN A 104 -6.13 2.32 28.39
CA GLN A 104 -5.57 3.35 27.51
C GLN A 104 -5.80 4.72 28.14
N LYS A 105 -4.75 5.56 28.11
CA LYS A 105 -4.89 6.98 28.43
C LYS A 105 -5.98 7.59 27.55
N THR A 106 -6.60 8.66 28.03
CA THR A 106 -7.59 9.44 27.26
C THR A 106 -7.06 9.86 25.89
N THR A 107 -5.75 10.16 25.81
CA THR A 107 -5.07 10.41 24.54
C THR A 107 -3.68 9.76 24.51
N VAL A 108 -3.24 9.33 23.33
CA VAL A 108 -1.95 8.68 23.09
C VAL A 108 -1.12 9.49 22.09
N GLY A 109 0.07 9.92 22.52
CA GLY A 109 1.04 10.59 21.66
C GLY A 109 1.79 9.64 20.72
N ARG A 110 2.47 10.18 19.72
CA ARG A 110 3.19 9.38 18.70
C ARG A 110 4.29 8.50 19.29
N SER A 111 5.11 9.02 20.19
CA SER A 111 6.16 8.26 20.86
C SER A 111 5.58 7.18 21.78
N GLU A 112 4.45 7.48 22.42
CA GLU A 112 3.75 6.53 23.29
C GLU A 112 3.12 5.38 22.49
N LEU A 113 2.60 5.68 21.29
CA LEU A 113 2.01 4.67 20.41
C LEU A 113 3.02 3.57 20.04
N ALA A 114 4.25 3.94 19.70
CA ALA A 114 5.28 2.96 19.36
C ALA A 114 5.57 2.02 20.54
N ALA A 115 5.65 2.55 21.76
CA ALA A 115 5.83 1.75 22.97
C ALA A 115 4.62 0.84 23.25
N LEU A 116 3.39 1.34 23.05
CA LEU A 116 2.18 0.53 23.21
C LEU A 116 2.14 -0.65 22.23
N LEU A 117 2.50 -0.42 20.97
CA LEU A 117 2.51 -1.43 19.93
C LEU A 117 3.59 -2.50 20.13
N GLN A 118 4.76 -2.11 20.63
CA GLN A 118 5.83 -3.05 21.00
C GLN A 118 5.44 -3.95 22.18
N ASN A 119 4.66 -3.44 23.11
CA ASN A 119 4.17 -4.17 24.28
C ASN A 119 2.79 -4.82 24.06
N ALA A 120 2.27 -4.80 22.83
CA ALA A 120 1.01 -5.45 22.48
C ALA A 120 1.18 -6.98 22.38
N HIS A 121 0.06 -7.71 22.43
CA HIS A 121 0.05 -9.16 22.26
C HIS A 121 -0.89 -9.60 21.12
N PRO A 122 -0.37 -10.23 20.04
CA PRO A 122 1.07 -10.31 19.70
C PRO A 122 1.68 -8.91 19.43
N PRO A 123 3.00 -8.75 19.50
CA PRO A 123 3.64 -7.47 19.20
C PRO A 123 3.38 -7.06 17.75
N ALA A 124 3.02 -5.79 17.54
CA ALA A 124 2.90 -5.25 16.19
C ALA A 124 4.29 -4.89 15.65
N GLN A 125 4.53 -5.25 14.39
CA GLN A 125 5.75 -4.89 13.69
C GLN A 125 5.60 -3.52 13.05
N ILE A 126 6.70 -2.77 13.03
CA ILE A 126 6.77 -1.42 12.49
C ILE A 126 7.74 -1.43 11.33
N PHE A 127 7.27 -1.08 10.13
CA PHE A 127 8.09 -1.03 8.93
C PHE A 127 8.24 0.40 8.43
N LEU A 128 9.49 0.83 8.28
CA LEU A 128 9.81 2.08 7.62
C LEU A 128 9.93 1.85 6.12
N VAL A 129 9.01 2.43 5.35
CA VAL A 129 9.04 2.38 3.89
C VAL A 129 9.38 3.77 3.37
N GLU A 130 10.63 3.92 2.95
CA GLU A 130 11.15 5.13 2.31
C GLU A 130 11.05 4.96 0.80
N LYS A 131 10.45 5.94 0.11
CA LYS A 131 10.17 5.82 -1.32
C LYS A 131 10.11 7.14 -2.06
N HIS A 132 10.39 7.09 -3.35
CA HIS A 132 10.11 8.17 -4.31
C HIS A 132 8.88 7.80 -5.12
N ARG A 133 7.86 8.66 -5.11
CA ARG A 133 6.59 8.41 -5.77
C ARG A 133 6.32 9.45 -6.86
N ARG A 134 5.88 8.97 -8.02
CA ARG A 134 5.30 9.77 -9.11
C ARG A 134 3.91 9.24 -9.45
N LEU A 135 3.00 10.17 -9.74
CA LEU A 135 1.64 9.85 -10.16
C LEU A 135 1.40 10.42 -11.55
N PHE A 136 0.73 9.63 -12.39
CA PHE A 136 0.36 9.97 -13.74
C PHE A 136 -1.14 9.72 -13.94
N SER A 137 -1.71 10.39 -14.93
CA SER A 137 -3.09 10.19 -15.37
C SER A 137 -3.12 9.63 -16.79
N LEU A 138 -4.04 8.71 -17.04
CA LEU A 138 -4.36 8.24 -18.38
C LEU A 138 -5.87 8.35 -18.60
N LEU A 139 -6.24 9.21 -19.55
CA LEU A 139 -7.62 9.36 -20.01
C LEU A 139 -7.90 8.29 -21.07
N LEU A 140 -8.93 7.46 -20.86
CA LEU A 140 -9.28 6.42 -21.82
C LEU A 140 -10.38 6.85 -22.79
N ASP A 141 -11.49 7.38 -22.29
CA ASP A 141 -12.65 7.89 -23.06
C ASP A 141 -13.63 8.71 -22.17
N GLU A 142 -13.51 8.62 -20.84
CA GLU A 142 -14.40 9.20 -19.82
C GLU A 142 -13.80 10.47 -19.18
N ASP A 143 -14.60 11.24 -18.43
CA ASP A 143 -14.15 12.46 -17.74
C ASP A 143 -13.24 12.18 -16.51
N ASP A 144 -13.22 10.94 -15.98
CA ASP A 144 -12.39 10.57 -14.84
C ASP A 144 -11.14 9.78 -15.30
N PRO A 145 -9.92 10.32 -15.14
CA PRO A 145 -8.71 9.65 -15.58
C PRO A 145 -8.32 8.52 -14.61
N ALA A 146 -7.83 7.41 -15.15
CA ALA A 146 -7.15 6.41 -14.34
C ALA A 146 -5.84 6.99 -13.79
N ILE A 147 -5.51 6.64 -12.54
CA ILE A 147 -4.29 7.05 -11.87
C ILE A 147 -3.27 5.93 -11.95
N ILE A 148 -2.06 6.25 -12.41
CA ILE A 148 -0.93 5.33 -12.45
C ILE A 148 0.11 5.82 -11.45
N GLU A 149 0.44 5.01 -10.45
CA GLU A 149 1.50 5.27 -9.48
C GLU A 149 2.77 4.50 -9.88
N LEU A 150 3.87 5.22 -10.13
CA LEU A 150 5.21 4.66 -10.24
C LEU A 150 6.02 5.04 -9.01
N THR A 151 6.38 4.04 -8.21
CA THR A 151 7.09 4.24 -6.94
C THR A 151 8.40 3.45 -6.92
N GLU A 152 9.49 4.12 -6.55
CA GLU A 152 10.76 3.49 -6.21
C GLU A 152 10.88 3.40 -4.70
N ILE A 153 10.79 2.19 -4.16
CA ILE A 153 11.04 1.92 -2.75
C ILE A 153 12.55 1.86 -2.56
N ILE A 154 13.06 2.56 -1.54
CA ILE A 154 14.47 2.61 -1.15
C ILE A 154 14.70 1.70 0.07
N ARG A 155 13.76 1.71 1.01
CA ARG A 155 13.72 0.86 2.22
C ARG A 155 12.32 0.26 2.39
N PRO A 156 12.19 -0.98 2.90
CA PRO A 156 13.25 -1.86 3.41
C PRO A 156 14.06 -2.56 2.32
N GLU A 157 13.61 -2.48 1.07
CA GLU A 157 14.23 -3.12 -0.08
C GLU A 157 14.19 -2.17 -1.28
N ARG A 158 15.27 -2.10 -2.06
CA ARG A 158 15.27 -1.34 -3.30
C ARG A 158 14.49 -2.09 -4.39
N ILE A 159 13.27 -1.65 -4.67
CA ILE A 159 12.35 -2.27 -5.63
C ILE A 159 11.42 -1.23 -6.25
N THR A 160 10.89 -1.49 -7.44
CA THR A 160 9.87 -0.64 -8.07
C THR A 160 8.48 -1.22 -7.82
N THR A 161 7.51 -0.34 -7.62
CA THR A 161 6.09 -0.71 -7.66
C THR A 161 5.37 0.11 -8.72
N VAL A 162 4.48 -0.54 -9.45
CA VAL A 162 3.51 0.11 -10.32
C VAL A 162 2.13 -0.16 -9.75
N ALA A 163 1.30 0.85 -9.63
CA ALA A 163 -0.12 0.67 -9.34
C ALA A 163 -0.99 1.40 -10.36
N VAL A 164 -2.18 0.84 -10.59
CA VAL A 164 -3.22 1.42 -11.42
C VAL A 164 -4.48 1.50 -10.58
N GLU A 165 -5.04 2.69 -10.46
CA GLU A 165 -6.18 3.01 -9.60
C GLU A 165 -7.30 3.67 -10.42
N HIS A 166 -8.55 3.23 -10.20
CA HIS A 166 -9.75 3.88 -10.75
C HIS A 166 -11.00 3.47 -9.95
N ALA A 167 -12.08 4.27 -9.99
CA ALA A 167 -13.35 3.91 -9.34
C ALA A 167 -13.96 2.63 -9.91
N GLU A 168 -13.77 2.39 -11.21
CA GLU A 168 -14.32 1.26 -11.96
C GLU A 168 -13.27 0.20 -12.32
N ILE A 169 -13.54 -1.07 -11.98
CA ILE A 169 -12.63 -2.20 -12.25
C ILE A 169 -12.34 -2.40 -13.75
N ALA A 170 -13.34 -2.14 -14.61
CA ALA A 170 -13.20 -2.29 -16.05
C ALA A 170 -12.14 -1.34 -16.64
N VAL A 171 -12.05 -0.12 -16.10
CA VAL A 171 -11.04 0.86 -16.49
C VAL A 171 -9.65 0.41 -16.05
N VAL A 172 -9.50 -0.09 -14.81
CA VAL A 172 -8.21 -0.64 -14.35
C VAL A 172 -7.74 -1.74 -15.30
N ARG A 173 -8.62 -2.69 -15.67
CA ARG A 173 -8.29 -3.76 -16.62
C ARG A 173 -7.87 -3.24 -18.00
N ARG A 174 -8.55 -2.22 -18.53
CA ARG A 174 -8.18 -1.59 -19.80
C ARG A 174 -6.79 -0.94 -19.73
N VAL A 175 -6.50 -0.20 -18.66
CA VAL A 175 -5.19 0.43 -18.47
C VAL A 175 -4.08 -0.62 -18.34
N LEU A 176 -4.33 -1.71 -17.60
CA LEU A 176 -3.39 -2.82 -17.52
C LEU A 176 -3.09 -3.40 -18.92
N ALA A 177 -4.11 -3.59 -19.76
CA ALA A 177 -3.91 -4.06 -21.13
C ALA A 177 -3.09 -3.06 -21.98
N ILE A 178 -3.37 -1.76 -21.89
CA ILE A 178 -2.64 -0.70 -22.62
C ILE A 178 -1.17 -0.63 -22.20
N LEU A 179 -0.89 -0.78 -20.90
CA LEU A 179 0.47 -0.74 -20.37
C LEU A 179 1.20 -2.09 -20.46
N GLU A 180 0.51 -3.14 -20.92
CA GLU A 180 0.97 -4.53 -20.99
C GLU A 180 1.40 -5.07 -19.60
N LEU A 181 0.50 -4.89 -18.62
CA LEU A 181 0.67 -5.32 -17.23
C LEU A 181 -0.27 -6.49 -16.89
N PRO A 182 0.15 -7.42 -16.00
CA PRO A 182 1.48 -7.54 -15.41
C PRO A 182 2.54 -7.94 -16.46
N SER A 183 3.72 -7.35 -16.36
CA SER A 183 4.90 -7.91 -17.04
C SER A 183 5.50 -9.04 -16.21
N GLU A 184 6.26 -9.96 -16.82
CA GLU A 184 6.88 -11.10 -16.12
C GLU A 184 7.74 -10.70 -14.91
N ALA A 185 8.20 -9.45 -14.88
CA ALA A 185 9.07 -8.92 -13.84
C ALA A 185 8.31 -8.22 -12.70
N LEU A 186 7.00 -8.02 -12.81
CA LEU A 186 6.14 -7.45 -11.77
C LEU A 186 5.24 -8.53 -11.18
N ARG A 187 5.36 -8.74 -9.87
CA ARG A 187 4.50 -9.65 -9.13
C ARG A 187 3.30 -8.89 -8.56
N PRO A 188 2.05 -9.26 -8.90
CA PRO A 188 0.86 -8.67 -8.31
C PRO A 188 0.83 -8.93 -6.80
N LEU A 189 0.86 -7.86 -6.00
CA LEU A 189 0.87 -7.89 -4.54
C LEU A 189 0.37 -6.56 -3.99
N ASN A 190 -0.29 -6.60 -2.84
CA ASN A 190 -0.57 -5.42 -2.05
C ASN A 190 0.48 -5.19 -0.96
N TYR A 191 0.43 -4.03 -0.30
CA TYR A 191 1.37 -3.71 0.77
C TYR A 191 1.26 -4.63 2.00
N LEU A 192 0.08 -5.14 2.37
CA LEU A 192 -0.05 -6.10 3.48
C LEU A 192 0.71 -7.41 3.20
N ARG A 193 0.65 -7.90 1.97
CA ARG A 193 1.40 -9.08 1.51
C ARG A 193 2.90 -8.77 1.40
N ALA A 194 3.28 -7.59 0.92
CA ALA A 194 4.68 -7.15 0.89
C ALA A 194 5.29 -7.06 2.30
N LEU A 195 4.57 -6.46 3.25
CA LEU A 195 4.95 -6.38 4.66
C LEU A 195 5.12 -7.77 5.26
N SER A 196 4.25 -8.72 4.91
CA SER A 196 4.39 -10.12 5.34
C SER A 196 5.67 -10.78 4.83
N VAL A 197 6.10 -10.50 3.59
CA VAL A 197 7.38 -10.98 3.04
C VAL A 197 8.54 -10.39 3.84
N TRP A 198 8.56 -9.08 4.03
CA TRP A 198 9.63 -8.41 4.79
C TRP A 198 9.66 -8.82 6.26
N ALA A 199 8.50 -9.09 6.88
CA ALA A 199 8.39 -9.61 8.24
C ALA A 199 9.08 -10.96 8.44
N ARG A 200 9.19 -11.77 7.38
CA ARG A 200 9.92 -13.05 7.38
C ARG A 200 11.41 -12.91 7.06
N GLY A 201 11.90 -11.67 6.85
CA GLY A 201 13.27 -11.40 6.40
C GLY A 201 13.52 -11.76 4.93
N GLU A 202 12.45 -12.06 4.17
CA GLU A 202 12.52 -12.35 2.74
C GLU A 202 12.58 -11.05 1.90
N ARG A 203 12.97 -11.19 0.62
CA ARG A 203 13.01 -10.09 -0.36
C ARG A 203 12.06 -10.34 -1.52
N LEU A 204 11.33 -9.32 -1.92
CA LEU A 204 10.39 -9.36 -3.03
C LEU A 204 11.11 -9.58 -4.37
N ALA A 205 12.29 -9.00 -4.55
CA ALA A 205 13.08 -9.12 -5.78
C ALA A 205 13.77 -10.49 -5.95
N GLN A 206 13.87 -11.33 -4.90
CA GLN A 206 14.59 -12.61 -4.95
C GLN A 206 13.73 -13.80 -5.40
N LYS A 207 12.40 -13.67 -5.46
CA LYS A 207 11.51 -14.74 -5.94
C LYS A 207 11.34 -14.66 -7.45
N ARG A 208 12.29 -15.25 -8.20
CA ARG A 208 12.08 -15.72 -9.59
C ARG A 208 12.18 -17.24 -9.61
N MET A 209 11.15 -17.90 -10.16
CA MET A 209 11.07 -19.30 -10.61
C MET A 209 10.75 -20.41 -9.59
N GLU A 210 9.49 -20.50 -9.13
CA GLU A 210 8.81 -21.78 -8.84
C GLU A 210 7.29 -21.60 -8.97
N PHE A 211 6.80 -21.33 -10.18
CA PHE A 211 5.41 -21.64 -10.55
C PHE A 211 5.43 -22.13 -11.99
N GLY A 212 5.91 -23.35 -12.13
CA GLY A 212 5.96 -24.10 -13.38
C GLY A 212 6.21 -25.56 -13.02
N GLN A 213 5.22 -26.39 -13.28
CA GLN A 213 5.13 -27.85 -13.02
C GLN A 213 4.53 -28.25 -11.66
N ASN A 214 3.20 -28.27 -11.60
CA ASN A 214 2.52 -29.47 -11.13
C ASN A 214 1.99 -30.18 -12.37
N HIS A 215 2.68 -31.24 -12.78
CA HIS A 215 2.14 -32.27 -13.66
C HIS A 215 1.12 -33.13 -12.87
N PRO A 216 0.19 -33.81 -13.57
CA PRO A 216 -1.02 -34.43 -13.01
C PRO A 216 -0.77 -35.51 -11.95
#